data_AF-A7S7C8-F1
#
_entry.id   AF-A7S7C8-F1
#
_cell.length_a   1.000
_cell.length_b   1.000
_cell.length_c   1.000
_cell.angle_alpha   90.00
_cell.angle_beta   90.00
_cell.angle_gamma   90.00
#
_symmetry.space_group_name_H-M   'P 1'
#
loop_
_entity.id
_entity.type
_entity.pdbx_description
1 polymer ?
#
loop_
_entity_poly.entity_id
_entity_poly.type
_entity_poly.pdbx_seq_one_letter_code
_entity_poly.pdbx_strand_id
1 'polypeptide(L)'
;CPRRCPKKLMPVCGSDGKTYNNECLMRAASCKANKNITVSSYFPCPCVCPPKCEKVYDPVYGSDGKNYDNECELKRAACTTNKRIILAGRGRPVCECPSRCLPDKEPVCGADGKTYRNLCEIRKASCEAGTEITVANKGVC
;
A
#
# COMPACT_ATOMS: atom_id res chain seq x y z
N CYS A 1 33.89 14.91 1.56
CA CYS A 1 32.95 13.81 1.21
C CYS A 1 33.04 13.50 -0.28
N PRO A 2 32.93 12.23 -0.72
CA PRO A 2 32.81 11.90 -2.14
C PRO A 2 31.76 12.77 -2.84
N ARG A 3 32.20 13.53 -3.85
CA ARG A 3 31.34 14.48 -4.60
C ARG A 3 30.68 13.83 -5.82
N ARG A 4 31.26 12.74 -6.34
CA ARG A 4 30.77 11.98 -7.48
C ARG A 4 30.80 10.49 -7.13
N CYS A 5 29.73 9.78 -7.42
CA CYS A 5 29.64 8.34 -7.25
C CYS A 5 29.10 7.69 -8.52
N PRO A 6 29.56 6.47 -8.86
CA PRO A 6 28.96 5.69 -9.93
C PRO A 6 27.47 5.45 -9.68
N LYS A 7 26.67 5.40 -10.76
CA LYS A 7 25.25 5.00 -10.69
C LYS A 7 25.04 3.49 -10.61
N LYS A 8 26.14 2.69 -10.58
CA LYS A 8 26.08 1.24 -10.46
C LYS A 8 25.46 0.86 -9.10
N LEU A 9 24.40 0.05 -9.16
CA LEU A 9 23.72 -0.51 -7.99
C LEU A 9 24.46 -1.79 -7.56
N MET A 10 25.28 -1.64 -6.53
CA MET A 10 25.98 -2.75 -5.84
C MET A 10 25.81 -2.53 -4.34
N PRO A 11 24.63 -2.86 -3.80
CA PRO A 11 24.24 -2.42 -2.47
C PRO A 11 25.12 -3.02 -1.37
N VAL A 12 25.42 -2.21 -0.36
CA VAL A 12 26.20 -2.61 0.83
C VAL A 12 25.44 -2.29 2.09
N CYS A 13 25.62 -3.08 3.14
CA CYS A 13 25.14 -2.79 4.47
C CYS A 13 26.19 -1.98 5.24
N GLY A 14 25.82 -0.79 5.71
CA GLY A 14 26.66 0.01 6.59
C GLY A 14 26.65 -0.53 8.03
N SER A 15 27.68 -0.21 8.80
CA SER A 15 27.74 -0.49 10.25
C SER A 15 26.66 0.24 11.06
N ASP A 16 25.95 1.19 10.45
CA ASP A 16 24.78 1.87 11.00
C ASP A 16 23.45 1.13 10.71
N GLY A 17 23.51 -0.08 10.16
CA GLY A 17 22.35 -0.90 9.84
C GLY A 17 21.54 -0.41 8.64
N LYS A 18 22.08 0.51 7.83
CA LYS A 18 21.42 1.01 6.63
C LYS A 18 22.01 0.41 5.35
N THR A 19 21.12 0.04 4.42
CA THR A 19 21.53 -0.35 3.07
C THR A 19 21.80 0.90 2.23
N TYR A 20 22.97 0.94 1.60
CA TYR A 20 23.37 1.97 0.66
C TYR A 20 23.44 1.40 -0.75
N ASN A 21 22.97 2.13 -1.76
CA ASN A 21 22.94 1.67 -3.17
C ASN A 21 24.31 1.25 -3.71
N ASN A 22 25.39 1.82 -3.15
CA ASN A 22 26.76 1.36 -3.31
C ASN A 22 27.68 1.93 -2.22
N GLU A 23 28.89 1.40 -2.12
CA GLU A 23 29.90 1.81 -1.13
C GLU A 23 30.30 3.29 -1.25
N CYS A 24 30.38 3.85 -2.47
CA CYS A 24 30.68 5.26 -2.64
C CYS A 24 29.61 6.15 -1.98
N LEU A 25 28.33 5.80 -2.17
CA LEU A 25 27.20 6.51 -1.58
C LEU A 25 27.18 6.34 -0.05
N MET A 26 27.59 5.19 0.48
CA MET A 26 27.79 4.99 1.93
C MET A 26 28.87 5.93 2.47
N ARG A 27 30.06 5.97 1.85
CA ARG A 27 31.16 6.86 2.25
C ARG A 27 30.77 8.35 2.14
N ALA A 28 29.97 8.70 1.14
CA ALA A 28 29.40 10.03 1.00
C ALA A 28 28.48 10.39 2.17
N ALA A 29 27.58 9.48 2.55
CA ALA A 29 26.68 9.66 3.70
C ALA A 29 27.44 9.73 5.03
N SER A 30 28.41 8.83 5.24
CA SER A 30 29.30 8.80 6.41
C SER A 30 29.96 10.15 6.64
N CYS A 31 30.60 10.69 5.61
CA CYS A 31 31.25 11.99 5.69
C CYS A 31 30.27 13.15 5.87
N LYS A 32 29.14 13.16 5.15
CA LYS A 32 28.14 14.24 5.28
C LYS A 32 27.52 14.29 6.67
N ALA A 33 27.35 13.13 7.30
CA ALA A 33 26.80 13.01 8.64
C ALA A 33 27.85 13.15 9.76
N ASN A 34 29.14 13.35 9.43
CA ASN A 34 30.26 13.29 10.38
C ASN A 34 30.22 12.02 11.27
N LYS A 35 29.88 10.87 10.66
CA LYS A 35 29.85 9.56 11.30
C LYS A 35 30.91 8.66 10.70
N ASN A 36 31.36 7.66 11.46
CA ASN A 36 32.23 6.59 10.97
C ASN A 36 31.38 5.37 10.58
N ILE A 37 30.89 5.35 9.34
CA ILE A 37 30.07 4.26 8.79
C ILE A 37 30.98 3.41 7.90
N THR A 38 31.19 2.16 8.30
CA THR A 38 32.01 1.17 7.57
C THR A 38 31.12 0.15 6.89
N VAL A 39 31.67 -0.60 5.92
CA VAL A 39 30.93 -1.71 5.32
C VAL A 39 30.84 -2.84 6.34
N SER A 40 29.62 -3.19 6.76
CA SER A 40 29.35 -4.38 7.57
C SER A 40 29.17 -5.63 6.72
N SER A 41 28.65 -5.49 5.49
CA SER A 41 28.46 -6.59 4.53
C SER A 41 28.35 -6.05 3.10
N TYR A 42 28.83 -6.82 2.12
CA TYR A 42 28.68 -6.52 0.68
C TYR A 42 27.32 -6.96 0.10
N PHE A 43 26.34 -7.17 0.98
CA PHE A 43 24.94 -7.40 0.67
C PHE A 43 24.09 -6.29 1.32
N PRO A 44 22.84 -6.07 0.89
CA PRO A 44 21.88 -5.27 1.64
C PRO A 44 21.80 -5.69 3.10
N CYS A 45 21.54 -4.75 4.01
CA CYS A 45 21.30 -5.09 5.40
C CYS A 45 20.13 -6.08 5.50
N PRO A 46 20.20 -7.07 6.41
CA PRO A 46 19.07 -7.94 6.67
C PRO A 46 17.83 -7.10 7.00
N CYS A 47 16.73 -7.35 6.31
CA CYS A 47 15.44 -6.77 6.69
C CYS A 47 15.00 -7.42 8.00
N VAL A 48 15.14 -6.71 9.12
CA VAL A 48 14.62 -7.16 10.40
C VAL A 48 13.17 -6.72 10.50
N CYS A 49 12.26 -7.67 10.36
CA CYS A 49 10.84 -7.40 10.48
C CYS A 49 10.39 -7.38 11.94
N PRO A 50 9.29 -6.67 12.26
CA PRO A 50 8.66 -6.79 13.56
C PRO A 50 8.44 -8.26 13.91
N PRO A 51 8.60 -8.64 15.20
CA PRO A 51 8.28 -9.99 15.65
C PRO A 51 6.79 -10.29 15.41
N LYS A 52 6.37 -11.51 15.75
CA LYS A 52 4.95 -11.85 15.73
C LYS A 52 4.17 -10.85 16.58
N CYS A 53 3.15 -10.24 15.99
CA CYS A 53 2.37 -9.21 16.66
C CYS A 53 1.45 -9.84 17.70
N GLU A 54 1.13 -9.07 18.73
CA GLU A 54 0.07 -9.41 19.67
C GLU A 54 -1.28 -9.45 18.95
N LYS A 55 -2.20 -10.28 19.44
CA LYS A 55 -3.55 -10.39 18.90
C LYS A 55 -4.46 -9.27 19.44
N VAL A 56 -4.05 -8.02 19.21
CA VAL A 56 -4.83 -6.82 19.51
C VAL A 56 -5.57 -6.40 18.25
N TYR A 57 -6.87 -6.19 18.35
CA TYR A 57 -7.69 -5.77 17.21
C TYR A 57 -7.92 -4.25 17.26
N ASP A 58 -7.20 -3.51 16.43
CA ASP A 58 -7.27 -2.05 16.23
C ASP A 58 -7.09 -1.76 14.72
N PRO A 59 -8.14 -1.96 13.91
CA PRO A 59 -8.00 -2.11 12.47
C PRO A 59 -7.46 -0.86 11.78
N VAL A 60 -6.65 -1.08 10.76
CA VAL A 60 -6.08 -0.03 9.90
C VAL A 60 -6.16 -0.43 8.43
N TYR A 61 -6.07 0.52 7.50
CA TYR A 61 -5.90 0.24 6.08
C TYR A 61 -4.62 0.84 5.52
N GLY A 62 -3.97 0.08 4.65
CA GLY A 62 -2.70 0.43 4.02
C GLY A 62 -2.89 1.13 2.68
N SER A 63 -1.81 1.77 2.20
CA SER A 63 -1.73 2.36 0.85
C SER A 63 -1.82 1.32 -0.28
N ASP A 64 -1.76 0.04 0.06
CA ASP A 64 -1.98 -1.09 -0.85
C ASP A 64 -3.46 -1.49 -0.96
N GLY A 65 -4.37 -0.71 -0.35
CA GLY A 65 -5.81 -0.95 -0.36
C GLY A 65 -6.25 -2.12 0.52
N LYS A 66 -5.35 -2.66 1.36
CA LYS A 66 -5.66 -3.79 2.25
C LYS A 66 -5.95 -3.33 3.67
N ASN A 67 -6.77 -4.13 4.35
CA ASN A 67 -7.03 -3.98 5.78
C ASN A 67 -6.10 -4.87 6.60
N TYR A 68 -5.70 -4.38 7.76
CA TYR A 68 -4.87 -5.07 8.73
C TYR A 68 -5.53 -5.01 10.09
N ASP A 69 -5.37 -6.06 10.89
CA ASP A 69 -5.96 -6.15 12.24
C ASP A 69 -5.39 -5.09 13.19
N ASN A 70 -4.14 -4.67 12.97
CA ASN A 70 -3.49 -3.57 13.67
C ASN A 70 -2.29 -3.01 12.89
N GLU A 71 -1.75 -1.90 13.38
CA GLU A 71 -0.59 -1.24 12.75
C GLU A 71 0.68 -2.13 12.76
N CYS A 72 0.84 -3.04 13.73
CA CYS A 72 1.95 -3.98 13.75
C CYS A 72 1.85 -4.97 12.58
N GLU A 73 0.66 -5.52 12.32
CA GLU A 73 0.42 -6.41 11.17
C GLU A 73 0.67 -5.70 9.84
N LEU A 74 0.29 -4.42 9.71
CA LEU A 74 0.61 -3.60 8.55
C LEU A 74 2.13 -3.48 8.35
N LYS A 75 2.86 -3.06 9.41
CA LYS A 75 4.33 -2.91 9.34
C LYS A 75 5.03 -4.23 9.08
N ARG A 76 4.55 -5.33 9.68
CA ARG A 76 5.10 -6.66 9.48
C ARG A 76 4.90 -7.11 8.03
N ALA A 77 3.70 -6.93 7.48
CA ALA A 77 3.42 -7.23 6.08
C ALA A 77 4.26 -6.39 5.11
N ALA A 78 4.42 -5.08 5.37
CA ALA A 78 5.29 -4.20 4.59
C ALA A 78 6.72 -4.75 4.54
N CYS A 79 7.26 -5.13 5.71
CA CYS A 79 8.61 -5.65 5.82
C CYS A 79 8.77 -7.03 5.19
N THR A 80 7.90 -8.00 5.50
CA THR A 80 8.05 -9.40 5.03
C THR A 80 7.82 -9.53 3.53
N THR A 81 7.03 -8.63 2.93
CA THR A 81 6.83 -8.59 1.47
C THR A 81 7.80 -7.67 0.75
N ASN A 82 8.71 -6.99 1.48
CA ASN A 82 9.61 -5.97 0.95
C ASN A 82 8.87 -4.92 0.09
N LYS A 83 7.66 -4.54 0.52
CA LYS A 83 6.82 -3.55 -0.15
C LYS A 83 6.70 -2.31 0.72
N ARG A 84 6.62 -1.16 0.06
CA ARG A 84 6.32 0.11 0.72
C ARG A 84 4.81 0.22 0.95
N ILE A 85 4.34 -0.30 2.07
CA ILE A 85 2.97 -0.18 2.54
C ILE A 85 2.96 0.85 3.67
N ILE A 86 2.30 1.99 3.46
CA ILE A 86 2.16 3.03 4.48
C ILE A 86 0.75 3.00 5.06
N LEU A 87 0.59 3.40 6.31
CA LEU A 87 -0.71 3.59 6.93
C LEU A 87 -1.50 4.65 6.14
N ALA A 88 -2.61 4.24 5.53
CA ALA A 88 -3.48 5.13 4.77
C ALA A 88 -4.67 5.63 5.61
N GLY A 89 -5.06 4.90 6.65
CA GLY A 89 -5.97 5.39 7.67
C GLY A 89 -6.31 4.33 8.73
N ARG A 90 -7.13 4.73 9.71
CA ARG A 90 -7.56 3.92 10.85
C ARG A 90 -9.02 3.50 10.71
N GLY A 91 -9.38 2.42 11.40
CA GLY A 91 -10.64 1.73 11.21
C GLY A 91 -10.60 0.81 9.99
N ARG A 92 -11.69 0.07 9.80
CA ARG A 92 -11.96 -0.53 8.49
C ARG A 92 -12.66 0.52 7.63
N PRO A 93 -12.28 0.68 6.35
CA PRO A 93 -13.08 1.47 5.43
C PRO A 93 -14.49 0.88 5.45
N VAL A 94 -15.46 1.70 5.83
CA VAL A 94 -16.87 1.35 5.72
C VAL A 94 -17.25 1.61 4.28
N CYS A 95 -17.84 0.61 3.63
CA CYS A 95 -18.53 0.84 2.36
C CYS A 95 -19.74 1.73 2.64
N GLU A 96 -19.56 3.04 2.51
CA GLU A 96 -20.67 3.98 2.53
C GLU A 96 -21.38 3.93 1.17
N CYS A 97 -22.45 3.14 1.13
CA CYS A 97 -23.28 3.06 -0.06
C CYS A 97 -24.11 4.34 -0.21
N PRO A 98 -24.37 4.83 -1.44
CA PRO A 98 -25.29 5.93 -1.67
C PRO A 98 -26.62 5.69 -0.94
N SER A 99 -26.92 6.51 0.07
CA SER A 99 -28.16 6.36 0.85
C SER A 99 -29.39 6.66 -0.01
N ARG A 100 -29.25 7.63 -0.93
CA ARG A 100 -30.26 8.04 -1.90
C ARG A 100 -29.65 8.23 -3.28
N CYS A 101 -30.39 7.83 -4.31
CA CYS A 101 -30.10 8.16 -5.69
C CYS A 101 -31.13 9.17 -6.19
N LEU A 102 -30.67 10.18 -6.92
CA LEU A 102 -31.59 11.12 -7.56
C LEU A 102 -32.40 10.38 -8.63
N PRO A 103 -33.67 10.78 -8.86
CA PRO A 103 -34.47 10.21 -9.94
C PRO A 103 -33.88 10.66 -11.28
N ASP A 104 -33.01 9.81 -11.82
CA ASP A 104 -32.48 9.93 -13.17
C ASP A 104 -32.95 8.72 -13.98
N LYS A 105 -33.40 8.96 -15.21
CA LYS A 105 -34.02 7.97 -16.11
C LYS A 105 -33.09 7.57 -17.24
N GLU A 106 -31.80 7.43 -16.93
CA GLU A 106 -30.79 6.89 -17.83
C GLU A 106 -30.44 5.45 -17.43
N PRO A 107 -31.24 4.44 -17.84
CA PRO A 107 -31.01 3.06 -17.40
C PRO A 107 -29.69 2.49 -17.91
N VAL A 108 -29.13 1.55 -17.15
CA VAL A 108 -27.93 0.81 -17.51
C VAL A 108 -28.12 -0.68 -17.25
N CYS A 109 -27.57 -1.52 -18.12
CA CYS A 109 -27.52 -2.96 -17.95
C CYS A 109 -26.25 -3.31 -17.18
N GLY A 110 -26.39 -4.03 -16.07
CA GLY A 110 -25.27 -4.56 -15.30
C GLY A 110 -24.68 -5.83 -15.92
N ALA A 111 -23.42 -6.10 -15.64
CA ALA A 111 -22.74 -7.34 -15.99
C ALA A 111 -23.37 -8.58 -15.32
N ASP A 112 -24.20 -8.37 -14.29
CA ASP A 112 -25.02 -9.39 -13.63
C ASP A 112 -26.36 -9.65 -14.35
N GLY A 113 -26.59 -9.03 -15.51
CA GLY A 113 -27.80 -9.20 -16.32
C GLY A 113 -29.03 -8.45 -15.80
N LYS A 114 -28.87 -7.53 -14.85
CA LYS A 114 -29.96 -6.72 -14.31
C LYS A 114 -29.95 -5.30 -14.88
N THR A 115 -31.14 -4.79 -15.17
CA THR A 115 -31.33 -3.39 -15.54
C THR A 115 -31.45 -2.52 -14.29
N TYR A 116 -30.61 -1.49 -14.20
CA TYR A 116 -30.64 -0.48 -13.14
C TYR A 116 -31.19 0.83 -13.67
N ARG A 117 -31.93 1.57 -12.84
CA ARG A 117 -32.59 2.82 -13.27
C ARG A 117 -31.62 3.90 -13.71
N ASN A 118 -30.44 3.93 -13.08
CA ASN A 118 -29.34 4.82 -13.42
C ASN A 118 -28.01 4.32 -12.82
N LEU A 119 -26.93 5.06 -13.11
CA LEU A 119 -25.58 4.74 -12.64
C LEU A 119 -25.44 4.78 -11.11
N CYS A 120 -26.23 5.58 -10.41
CA CYS A 120 -26.22 5.59 -8.95
C CYS A 120 -26.80 4.29 -8.40
N GLU A 121 -27.92 3.80 -8.94
CA GLU A 121 -28.57 2.57 -8.47
C GLU A 121 -27.69 1.32 -8.66
N ILE A 122 -26.96 1.20 -9.79
CA ILE A 122 -26.00 0.08 -9.96
C ILE A 122 -24.84 0.19 -8.97
N ARG A 123 -24.31 1.39 -8.70
CA ARG A 123 -23.25 1.60 -7.71
C ARG A 123 -23.72 1.30 -6.30
N LYS A 124 -24.95 1.68 -5.97
CA LYS A 124 -25.59 1.37 -4.70
C LYS A 124 -25.76 -0.13 -4.52
N ALA A 125 -26.32 -0.83 -5.50
CA ALA A 125 -26.48 -2.28 -5.45
C ALA A 125 -25.14 -3.03 -5.39
N SER A 126 -24.14 -2.59 -6.17
CA SER A 126 -22.76 -3.09 -6.13
C SER A 126 -22.16 -2.96 -4.72
N CYS A 127 -22.32 -1.79 -4.11
CA CYS A 127 -21.88 -1.52 -2.74
C CYS A 127 -22.61 -2.36 -1.69
N GLU A 128 -23.94 -2.42 -1.73
CA GLU A 128 -24.78 -3.15 -0.77
C GLU A 128 -24.58 -4.67 -0.87
N ALA A 129 -24.29 -5.18 -2.06
CA ALA A 129 -23.95 -6.58 -2.30
C ALA A 129 -22.50 -6.93 -1.92
N GLY A 130 -21.64 -5.93 -1.75
CA GLY A 130 -20.21 -6.14 -1.52
C GLY A 130 -19.49 -6.81 -2.71
N THR A 131 -20.04 -6.68 -3.92
CA THR A 131 -19.50 -7.26 -5.15
C THR A 131 -19.43 -6.22 -6.25
N GLU A 132 -18.41 -6.29 -7.09
CA GLU A 132 -18.28 -5.35 -8.20
C GLU A 132 -19.28 -5.68 -9.32
N ILE A 133 -20.35 -4.88 -9.44
CA ILE A 133 -21.27 -4.91 -10.57
C ILE A 133 -20.90 -3.77 -11.54
N THR A 134 -20.33 -4.12 -12.68
CA THR A 134 -19.97 -3.16 -13.73
C THR A 134 -21.11 -2.97 -14.73
N VAL A 135 -21.08 -1.85 -15.48
CA VAL A 135 -22.05 -1.60 -16.56
C VAL A 135 -21.64 -2.40 -17.79
N ALA A 136 -22.52 -3.29 -18.26
CA ALA A 136 -22.35 -4.04 -19.52
C ALA A 136 -22.66 -3.15 -20.73
N ASN A 137 -23.79 -2.44 -20.70
CA ASN A 137 -24.17 -1.48 -21.74
C ASN A 137 -25.06 -0.35 -21.20
N LYS A 138 -25.10 0.75 -21.95
CA LYS A 138 -26.11 1.80 -21.73
C LYS A 138 -27.48 1.30 -22.18
N GLY A 139 -28.53 1.71 -21.46
CA GLY A 139 -29.89 1.21 -21.70
C GLY A 139 -30.21 -0.02 -20.87
N VAL A 140 -31.36 -0.62 -21.15
CA VAL A 140 -31.80 -1.86 -20.49
C VAL A 140 -31.01 -3.07 -21.01
N CYS A 141 -30.92 -4.11 -20.19
CA CYS A 141 -30.80 -5.47 -20.70
C CYS A 141 -32.15 -5.83 -21.37
#